data_AF-A0A7S0JBW8-F1
#
_entry.id   AF-A0A7S0JBW8-F1
#
_cell.length_a   1.000
_cell.length_b   1.000
_cell.length_c   1.000
_cell.angle_alpha   90.00
_cell.angle_beta   90.00
_cell.angle_gamma   90.00
#
_symmetry.space_group_name_H-M   'P 1'
#
loop_
_entity.id
_entity.type
_entity.pdbx_description
1 polymer ?
#
loop_
_entity_poly.entity_id
_entity_poly.type
_entity_poly.pdbx_seq_one_letter_code
_entity_poly.pdbx_strand_id
1 'polypeptide(L)'
;AGTGSGSLSHAIARAVGASGHLFTFEFNENRAELAAAEFAANGLSDRITCRHGDVCASGWSYPGVVAQSLDAAVFDLPQPWDAIPTVAPLLRPSARLCCFSPCIEQVARTLEVLPRCGFTGAE
;
A
#
# COMPACT_ATOMS: atom_id res chain seq x y z
N ALA A 1 2.06 -0.71 0.06
CA ALA A 1 3.26 -0.32 0.82
C ALA A 1 4.13 -1.53 1.06
N GLY A 2 5.43 -1.25 1.10
CA GLY A 2 6.46 -2.11 0.55
C GLY A 2 6.57 -1.82 -0.95
N THR A 3 7.26 -0.74 -1.35
CA THR A 3 7.57 -0.55 -2.77
C THR A 3 8.57 -1.62 -3.23
N GLY A 4 9.55 -1.93 -2.36
CA GLY A 4 10.53 -2.98 -2.61
C GLY A 4 11.29 -2.73 -3.91
N SER A 5 11.36 -3.74 -4.77
CA SER A 5 11.98 -3.64 -6.10
C SER A 5 11.08 -3.03 -7.17
N GLY A 6 9.86 -2.57 -6.84
CA GLY A 6 8.94 -1.99 -7.82
C GLY A 6 8.22 -2.99 -8.73
N SER A 7 8.45 -4.31 -8.57
CA SER A 7 7.82 -5.36 -9.41
C SER A 7 6.29 -5.29 -9.40
N LEU A 8 5.68 -5.34 -8.20
CA LEU A 8 4.22 -5.23 -8.07
C LEU A 8 3.73 -3.82 -8.48
N SER A 9 4.55 -2.79 -8.26
CA SER A 9 4.19 -1.41 -8.64
C SER A 9 3.97 -1.29 -10.15
N HIS A 10 4.84 -1.87 -10.97
CA HIS A 10 4.66 -1.92 -12.44
C HIS A 10 3.41 -2.69 -12.85
N ALA A 11 3.14 -3.83 -12.20
CA ALA A 11 1.95 -4.63 -12.48
C ALA A 11 0.65 -3.87 -12.15
N ILE A 12 0.60 -3.21 -10.98
CA ILE A 12 -0.54 -2.40 -10.57
C ILE A 12 -0.71 -1.19 -11.51
N ALA A 13 0.35 -0.46 -11.85
CA ALA A 13 0.27 0.70 -12.73
C ALA A 13 -0.28 0.36 -14.13
N ARG A 14 0.01 -0.84 -14.62
CA ARG A 14 -0.61 -1.38 -15.84
C ARG A 14 -2.09 -1.70 -15.63
N ALA A 15 -2.45 -2.34 -14.52
CA ALA A 15 -3.80 -2.79 -14.24
C ALA A 15 -4.79 -1.64 -13.98
N VAL A 16 -4.36 -0.59 -13.27
CA VAL A 16 -5.22 0.58 -12.96
C VAL A 16 -5.41 1.50 -14.17
N GLY A 17 -4.58 1.34 -15.21
CA GLY A 17 -4.72 2.04 -16.48
C GLY A 17 -4.42 3.55 -16.38
N ALA A 18 -4.91 4.31 -17.37
CA ALA A 18 -4.62 5.74 -17.50
C ALA A 18 -5.38 6.64 -16.52
N SER A 19 -6.52 6.17 -16.03
CA SER A 19 -7.37 6.92 -15.08
C SER A 19 -7.10 6.56 -13.63
N GLY A 20 -6.25 5.57 -13.38
CA GLY A 20 -5.91 5.11 -12.03
C GLY A 20 -4.55 5.58 -11.58
N HIS A 21 -4.32 5.52 -10.28
CA HIS A 21 -3.07 5.98 -9.66
C HIS A 21 -2.63 5.02 -8.56
N LEU A 22 -1.33 4.76 -8.47
CA LEU A 22 -0.71 4.00 -7.39
C LEU A 22 0.04 4.95 -6.46
N PHE A 23 -0.34 4.91 -5.18
CA PHE A 23 0.42 5.51 -4.10
C PHE A 23 1.20 4.42 -3.35
N THR A 24 2.52 4.53 -3.29
CA THR A 24 3.37 3.51 -2.67
C THR A 24 4.42 4.08 -1.72
N PHE A 25 4.54 3.47 -0.55
CA PHE A 25 5.56 3.83 0.45
C PHE A 25 6.68 2.80 0.51
N GLU A 26 7.90 3.31 0.62
CA GLU A 26 9.11 2.56 0.92
C GLU A 26 9.74 3.07 2.22
N PHE A 27 10.05 2.16 3.13
CA PHE A 27 10.66 2.49 4.42
C PHE A 27 12.13 2.94 4.27
N ASN A 28 12.87 2.36 3.33
CA ASN A 28 14.27 2.73 3.12
C ASN A 28 14.38 3.88 2.11
N GLU A 29 14.87 5.03 2.57
CA GLU A 29 15.00 6.25 1.76
C GLU A 29 15.71 6.03 0.41
N ASN A 30 16.88 5.40 0.42
CA ASN A 30 17.64 5.11 -0.81
C ASN A 30 16.83 4.25 -1.79
N ARG A 31 16.13 3.20 -1.31
CA ARG A 31 15.25 2.41 -2.18
C ARG A 31 14.05 3.22 -2.69
N ALA A 32 13.52 4.13 -1.89
CA ALA A 32 12.40 4.98 -2.29
C ALA A 32 12.80 5.91 -3.46
N GLU A 33 13.99 6.51 -3.36
CA GLU A 33 14.57 7.38 -4.40
C GLU A 33 14.87 6.59 -5.68
N LEU A 34 15.53 5.42 -5.56
CA LEU A 34 15.82 4.55 -6.70
C LEU A 34 14.54 4.09 -7.40
N ALA A 35 13.51 3.69 -6.65
CA ALA A 35 12.23 3.29 -7.23
C ALA A 35 11.53 4.47 -7.93
N ALA A 36 11.54 5.67 -7.33
CA ALA A 36 10.97 6.86 -7.95
C ALA A 36 11.69 7.23 -9.26
N ALA A 37 13.02 7.15 -9.28
CA ALA A 37 13.82 7.37 -10.49
C ALA A 37 13.53 6.32 -11.57
N GLU A 38 13.40 5.05 -11.20
CA GLU A 38 13.02 3.97 -12.12
C GLU A 38 11.63 4.19 -12.71
N PHE A 39 10.63 4.53 -11.88
CA PHE A 39 9.28 4.84 -12.36
C PHE A 39 9.29 6.03 -13.33
N ALA A 40 10.10 7.05 -13.09
CA ALA A 40 10.26 8.18 -14.01
C ALA A 40 10.93 7.76 -15.32
N ALA A 41 12.00 6.98 -15.28
CA ALA A 41 12.69 6.47 -16.47
C ALA A 41 11.78 5.60 -17.34
N ASN A 42 10.83 4.89 -16.72
CA ASN A 42 9.84 4.07 -17.40
C ASN A 42 8.57 4.83 -17.82
N GLY A 43 8.51 6.15 -17.61
CA GLY A 43 7.36 6.98 -18.00
C GLY A 43 6.11 6.72 -17.18
N LEU A 44 6.26 6.36 -15.89
CA LEU A 44 5.17 6.02 -14.97
C LEU A 44 4.93 7.09 -13.88
N SER A 45 5.62 8.23 -13.93
CA SER A 45 5.48 9.29 -12.93
C SER A 45 4.09 9.90 -12.83
N ASP A 46 3.30 9.83 -13.91
CA ASP A 46 1.90 10.25 -13.96
C ASP A 46 0.95 9.26 -13.26
N ARG A 47 1.40 8.01 -13.03
CA ARG A 47 0.58 6.93 -12.48
C ARG A 47 1.07 6.37 -11.15
N ILE A 48 2.33 6.59 -10.80
CA ILE A 48 2.93 6.08 -9.56
C ILE A 48 3.56 7.24 -8.81
N THR A 49 3.12 7.44 -7.57
CA THR A 49 3.80 8.30 -6.62
C THR A 49 4.43 7.45 -5.53
N CYS A 50 5.75 7.43 -5.48
CA CYS A 50 6.53 6.78 -4.44
C CYS A 50 6.97 7.80 -3.38
N ARG A 51 6.81 7.49 -2.10
CA ARG A 51 7.35 8.28 -0.99
C ARG A 51 8.18 7.42 -0.04
N HIS A 52 9.22 8.02 0.50
CA HIS A 52 9.89 7.51 1.69
C HIS A 52 8.96 7.68 2.91
N GLY A 53 8.79 6.63 3.70
CA GLY A 53 8.08 6.71 4.97
C GLY A 53 7.79 5.37 5.62
N ASP A 54 7.68 5.37 6.95
CA ASP A 54 7.23 4.24 7.74
C ASP A 54 5.71 4.31 7.93
N VAL A 55 4.99 3.48 7.17
CA VAL A 55 3.53 3.40 7.24
C VAL A 55 2.98 2.78 8.52
N CYS A 56 3.79 2.02 9.24
CA CYS A 56 3.39 1.39 10.50
C CYS A 56 3.52 2.35 11.67
N ALA A 57 4.52 3.24 11.64
CA ALA A 57 4.74 4.23 12.71
C ALA A 57 4.11 5.60 12.42
N SER A 58 4.26 6.11 11.19
CA SER A 58 3.85 7.47 10.81
C SER A 58 2.48 7.51 10.12
N GLY A 59 1.91 6.33 9.84
CA GLY A 59 0.64 6.19 9.14
C GLY A 59 0.72 6.53 7.65
N TRP A 60 -0.45 6.81 7.06
CA TRP A 60 -0.60 7.05 5.63
C TRP A 60 -1.05 8.48 5.33
N SER A 61 -0.32 9.15 4.43
CA SER A 61 -0.73 10.45 3.91
C SER A 61 -0.17 10.67 2.50
N TYR A 62 -1.04 11.11 1.59
CA TYR A 62 -0.66 11.60 0.26
C TYR A 62 -1.50 12.83 -0.05
N PRO A 63 -0.92 13.85 -0.72
CA PRO A 63 -1.71 14.94 -1.27
C PRO A 63 -2.83 14.40 -2.18
N GLY A 64 -4.06 14.84 -1.96
CA GLY A 64 -5.23 14.42 -2.73
C GLY A 64 -5.89 13.11 -2.27
N VAL A 65 -5.26 12.34 -1.38
CA VAL A 65 -5.89 11.18 -0.76
C VAL A 65 -6.67 11.64 0.47
N VAL A 66 -7.98 11.43 0.44
CA VAL A 66 -8.92 11.78 1.50
C VAL A 66 -9.61 10.52 2.03
N ALA A 67 -10.41 10.66 3.10
CA ALA A 67 -11.21 9.56 3.61
C ALA A 67 -12.06 8.92 2.50
N GLN A 68 -12.13 7.59 2.49
CA GLN A 68 -12.94 6.81 1.55
C GLN A 68 -12.64 7.06 0.05
N SER A 69 -11.41 7.43 -0.30
CA SER A 69 -11.01 7.72 -1.68
C SER A 69 -10.19 6.61 -2.35
N LEU A 70 -9.71 5.61 -1.60
CA LEU A 70 -8.91 4.51 -2.12
C LEU A 70 -9.77 3.27 -2.42
N ASP A 71 -9.58 2.68 -3.60
CA ASP A 71 -10.32 1.49 -4.03
C ASP A 71 -9.76 0.17 -3.47
N ALA A 72 -8.45 0.15 -3.17
CA ALA A 72 -7.76 -1.02 -2.65
C ALA A 72 -6.47 -0.64 -1.90
N ALA A 73 -5.99 -1.55 -1.05
CA ALA A 73 -4.68 -1.48 -0.42
C ALA A 73 -3.96 -2.83 -0.50
N VAL A 74 -2.64 -2.78 -0.68
CA VAL A 74 -1.76 -3.95 -0.62
C VAL A 74 -0.60 -3.67 0.33
N PHE A 75 -0.34 -4.59 1.25
CA PHE A 75 0.78 -4.52 2.19
C PHE A 75 1.70 -5.71 2.01
N ASP A 76 2.92 -5.44 1.60
CA ASP A 76 4.06 -6.35 1.70
C ASP A 76 5.00 -5.75 2.77
N LEU A 77 4.66 -6.02 4.03
CA LEU A 77 5.27 -5.41 5.21
C LEU A 77 5.55 -6.50 6.26
N PRO A 78 6.59 -6.34 7.10
CA PRO A 78 6.84 -7.26 8.21
C PRO A 78 5.69 -7.31 9.24
N GLN A 79 4.97 -6.20 9.42
CA GLN A 79 3.94 -5.99 10.44
C GLN A 79 2.71 -5.25 9.88
N PRO A 80 1.96 -5.85 8.94
CA PRO A 80 0.83 -5.17 8.29
C PRO A 80 -0.28 -4.77 9.28
N TRP A 81 -0.44 -5.50 10.38
CA TRP A 81 -1.42 -5.20 11.44
C TRP A 81 -1.26 -3.81 12.06
N ASP A 82 -0.07 -3.21 12.01
CA ASP A 82 0.15 -1.84 12.52
C ASP A 82 -0.26 -0.78 11.49
N ALA A 83 -0.16 -1.08 10.19
CA ALA A 83 -0.54 -0.17 9.12
C ALA A 83 -2.07 -0.17 8.85
N ILE A 84 -2.73 -1.32 9.01
CA ILE A 84 -4.17 -1.51 8.73
C ILE A 84 -5.06 -0.43 9.35
N PRO A 85 -4.95 -0.10 10.65
CA PRO A 85 -5.83 0.89 11.28
C PRO A 85 -5.72 2.29 10.66
N THR A 86 -4.56 2.63 10.08
CA THR A 86 -4.30 3.95 9.48
C THR A 86 -4.85 4.07 8.06
N VAL A 87 -4.91 2.95 7.32
CA VAL A 87 -5.42 2.91 5.94
C VAL A 87 -6.92 2.64 5.88
N ALA A 88 -7.47 1.88 6.82
CA ALA A 88 -8.89 1.51 6.80
C ALA A 88 -9.84 2.73 6.61
N PRO A 89 -9.62 3.90 7.25
CA PRO A 89 -10.47 5.08 7.03
C PRO A 89 -10.34 5.72 5.64
N LEU A 90 -9.23 5.48 4.93
CA LEU A 90 -8.97 6.01 3.58
C LEU A 90 -9.61 5.15 2.49
N LEU A 91 -9.90 3.88 2.79
CA LEU A 91 -10.53 2.95 1.88
C LEU A 91 -12.03 3.24 1.73
N ARG A 92 -12.54 3.21 0.51
CA ARG A 92 -13.98 3.32 0.25
C ARG A 92 -14.73 2.09 0.77
N PRO A 93 -16.06 2.18 0.98
CA PRO A 93 -16.87 0.99 1.27
C PRO A 93 -16.64 -0.12 0.24
N SER A 94 -16.54 -1.37 0.72
CA SER A 94 -16.26 -2.56 -0.11
C SER A 94 -14.91 -2.57 -0.83
N ALA A 95 -13.96 -1.69 -0.47
CA ALA A 95 -12.58 -1.79 -0.91
C ALA A 95 -11.93 -3.10 -0.47
N ARG A 96 -10.88 -3.51 -1.20
CA ARG A 96 -10.13 -4.74 -0.91
C ARG A 96 -8.80 -4.41 -0.24
N LEU A 97 -8.44 -5.21 0.75
CA LEU A 97 -7.12 -5.21 1.37
C LEU A 97 -6.46 -6.56 1.13
N CYS A 98 -5.19 -6.55 0.73
CA CYS A 98 -4.36 -7.75 0.61
C CYS A 98 -3.08 -7.57 1.44
N CYS A 99 -2.75 -8.55 2.27
CA CYS A 99 -1.53 -8.58 3.06
C CYS A 99 -0.69 -9.78 2.63
N PHE A 100 0.56 -9.54 2.25
CA PHE A 100 1.53 -10.58 1.95
C PHE A 100 2.36 -10.84 3.21
N SER A 101 2.42 -12.09 3.66
CA SER A 101 3.13 -12.48 4.87
C SER A 101 3.74 -13.88 4.72
N PRO A 102 5.05 -14.05 4.93
CA PRO A 102 5.70 -15.35 4.77
C PRO A 102 5.40 -16.33 5.92
N CYS A 103 5.14 -15.83 7.13
CA CYS A 103 4.95 -16.66 8.32
C CYS A 103 3.48 -16.71 8.77
N ILE A 104 3.02 -17.87 9.25
CA ILE A 104 1.63 -18.06 9.67
C ILE A 104 1.28 -17.23 10.90
N GLU A 105 2.24 -16.93 11.76
CA GLU A 105 2.08 -16.08 12.94
C GLU A 105 1.76 -14.63 12.53
N GLN A 106 2.33 -14.17 11.41
CA GLN A 106 2.02 -12.86 10.84
C GLN A 106 0.60 -12.82 10.30
N VAL A 107 0.16 -13.90 9.64
CA VAL A 107 -1.23 -14.04 9.17
C VAL A 107 -2.19 -14.03 10.35
N ALA A 108 -1.93 -14.84 11.39
CA ALA A 108 -2.76 -14.90 12.59
C ALA A 108 -2.95 -13.52 13.23
N ARG A 109 -1.85 -12.77 13.42
CA ARG A 109 -1.90 -11.42 14.00
C ARG A 109 -2.62 -10.42 13.09
N THR A 110 -2.51 -10.58 11.77
CA THR A 110 -3.26 -9.75 10.82
C THR A 110 -4.76 -10.00 10.95
N LEU A 111 -5.19 -11.26 11.02
CA LEU A 111 -6.60 -11.65 11.17
C LEU A 111 -7.23 -11.12 12.47
N GLU A 112 -6.45 -10.95 13.54
CA GLU A 112 -6.94 -10.37 14.80
C GLU A 112 -7.34 -8.89 14.68
N VAL A 113 -6.69 -8.13 13.79
CA VAL A 113 -6.92 -6.68 13.62
C VAL A 113 -8.00 -6.39 12.59
N LEU A 114 -8.13 -7.21 11.54
CA LEU A 114 -9.08 -6.97 10.44
C LEU A 114 -10.52 -6.64 10.90
N PRO A 115 -11.16 -7.42 11.80
CA PRO A 115 -12.54 -7.15 12.23
C PRO A 115 -12.66 -5.83 13.00
N ARG A 116 -11.64 -5.45 13.77
CA ARG A 116 -11.61 -4.20 14.54
C ARG A 116 -11.55 -2.97 13.64
N CYS A 117 -11.06 -3.15 12.42
CA CYS A 117 -11.00 -2.12 11.38
C CYS A 117 -12.13 -2.21 10.36
N GLY A 118 -13.15 -3.05 10.60
CA GLY A 118 -14.35 -3.15 9.75
C GLY A 118 -14.18 -4.02 8.51
N PHE A 119 -13.08 -4.77 8.39
CA PHE A 119 -12.92 -5.74 7.31
C PHE A 119 -13.67 -7.04 7.62
N THR A 120 -14.24 -7.64 6.58
CA THR A 120 -14.99 -8.91 6.64
C THR A 120 -14.57 -9.79 5.45
N GLY A 121 -14.90 -11.09 5.51
CA GLY A 121 -14.60 -12.02 4.41
C GLY A 121 -13.10 -12.22 4.17
N ALA A 122 -12.31 -12.31 5.25
CA ALA A 122 -10.89 -12.66 5.16
C ALA A 122 -10.75 -14.11 4.68
N GLU A 123 -9.85 -14.31 3.71
CA GLU A 123 -9.54 -15.59 3.06
C GLU A 123 -8.03 -15.81 2.99
#